data_AF-A0A6N7BDQ8-F1
#
_entry.id   AF-A0A6N7BDQ8-F1
#
_cell.length_a   1.000
_cell.length_b   1.000
_cell.length_c   1.000
_cell.angle_alpha   90.00
_cell.angle_beta   90.00
_cell.angle_gamma   90.00
#
_symmetry.space_group_name_H-M   'P 1'
#
loop_
_entity.id
_entity.type
_entity.pdbx_description
1 polymer ?
#
loop_
_entity_poly.entity_id
_entity_poly.type
_entity_poly.pdbx_seq_one_letter_code
_entity_poly.pdbx_strand_id
1 'polypeptide(L)'
;MEEFFLDKDIIVICVTAESFPTGVLAAFQKVHSLISDSFSRTTFGISHADKNGTIIYKAAVEESFDGEGEKLGCDTFVIKKGEYISVTIKDFMK
;
A
#
# COMPACT_ATOMS: atom_id res chain seq x y z
N MET A 1 -21.14 -1.40 2.68
CA MET A 1 -19.95 -0.56 2.96
C MET A 1 -20.26 0.23 4.21
N GLU A 2 -19.25 0.50 5.03
CA GLU A 2 -19.39 1.13 6.35
C GLU A 2 -18.43 2.33 6.44
N GLU A 3 -18.83 3.37 7.17
CA GLU A 3 -17.95 4.49 7.48
C GLU A 3 -16.83 4.03 8.42
N PHE A 4 -15.60 4.35 8.05
CA PHE A 4 -14.41 4.08 8.84
C PHE A 4 -13.64 5.39 9.01
N PHE A 5 -13.35 5.75 10.25
CA PHE A 5 -12.54 6.92 10.55
C PHE A 5 -11.10 6.49 10.83
N LEU A 6 -10.18 6.95 9.98
CA LEU A 6 -8.75 6.79 10.17
C LEU A 6 -8.23 7.96 11.02
N ASP A 7 -7.77 7.69 12.24
CA ASP A 7 -7.41 8.74 13.21
C ASP A 7 -6.10 9.48 12.88
N LYS A 8 -5.16 8.81 12.23
CA LYS A 8 -3.80 9.31 11.95
C LYS A 8 -3.39 9.07 10.51
N ASP A 9 -2.59 10.00 9.98
CA ASP A 9 -1.93 9.79 8.69
C ASP A 9 -1.05 8.54 8.81
N ILE A 10 -1.09 7.69 7.78
CA ILE A 10 -0.21 6.52 7.66
C ILE A 10 0.74 6.79 6.50
N ILE A 11 2.03 6.88 6.80
CA ILE A 11 3.07 7.01 5.79
C ILE A 11 3.49 5.60 5.39
N VAL A 12 3.47 5.32 4.10
CA VAL A 12 3.79 4.00 3.56
C VAL A 12 4.88 4.08 2.50
N ILE A 13 5.77 3.09 2.51
CA ILE A 13 6.79 2.86 1.49
C ILE A 13 6.14 2.05 0.37
N CYS A 14 6.31 2.49 -0.87
CA CYS A 14 5.58 1.99 -2.04
C CYS A 14 6.50 1.35 -3.08
N VAL A 15 6.00 0.29 -3.70
CA VAL A 15 6.50 -0.25 -4.97
C VAL A 15 5.34 -0.32 -5.96
N THR A 16 5.48 0.38 -7.08
CA THR A 16 4.50 0.33 -8.17
C THR A 16 4.61 -0.99 -8.92
N ALA A 17 3.50 -1.69 -9.11
CA ALA A 17 3.44 -2.90 -9.92
C ALA A 17 3.62 -2.56 -11.41
N GLU A 18 4.36 -3.40 -12.13
CA GLU A 18 4.59 -3.21 -13.58
C GLU A 18 3.33 -3.43 -14.43
N SER A 19 2.38 -4.21 -13.89
CA SER A 19 1.08 -4.48 -14.53
C SER A 19 0.03 -4.84 -13.49
N PHE A 20 -1.24 -4.63 -13.82
CA PHE A 20 -2.36 -5.03 -12.99
C PHE A 20 -3.31 -5.94 -13.79
N PRO A 21 -3.81 -7.05 -13.20
CA PRO A 21 -3.53 -7.56 -11.85
C PRO A 21 -2.26 -8.42 -11.74
N THR A 22 -1.64 -8.80 -12.86
CA THR A 22 -0.55 -9.80 -12.92
C THR A 22 0.72 -9.42 -12.16
N GLY A 23 1.04 -8.14 -12.04
CA GLY A 23 2.25 -7.65 -11.37
C GLY A 23 2.12 -7.44 -9.85
N VAL A 24 0.93 -7.65 -9.26
CA VAL A 24 0.68 -7.36 -7.84
C VAL A 24 1.54 -8.23 -6.93
N LEU A 25 1.64 -9.53 -7.19
CA LEU A 25 2.47 -10.44 -6.39
C LEU A 25 3.95 -10.05 -6.44
N ALA A 26 4.46 -9.73 -7.62
CA ALA A 26 5.85 -9.30 -7.81
C ALA A 26 6.14 -7.99 -7.06
N ALA A 27 5.19 -7.06 -7.03
CA ALA A 27 5.31 -5.82 -6.28
C ALA A 27 5.42 -6.07 -4.76
N PHE A 28 4.57 -6.94 -4.20
CA PHE A 28 4.67 -7.32 -2.79
C PHE A 28 5.97 -8.06 -2.47
N GLN A 29 6.39 -9.01 -3.31
CA GLN A 29 7.68 -9.70 -3.15
C GLN A 29 8.85 -8.70 -3.13
N LYS A 30 8.81 -7.67 -3.98
CA LYS A 30 9.83 -6.62 -3.99
C LYS A 30 9.81 -5.79 -2.71
N VAL A 31 8.64 -5.35 -2.24
CA VAL A 31 8.51 -4.64 -0.93
C VAL A 31 9.09 -5.51 0.19
N HIS A 32 8.73 -6.79 0.24
CA HIS A 32 9.21 -7.71 1.27
C HIS A 32 10.73 -7.96 1.20
N SER A 33 11.32 -7.93 0.01
CA SER A 33 12.77 -8.05 -0.16
C SER A 33 13.53 -6.79 0.29
N LEU A 34 12.91 -5.61 0.20
CA LEU A 34 13.51 -4.34 0.58
C LEU A 34 13.42 -4.09 2.10
N ILE A 35 12.36 -4.58 2.73
CA ILE A 35 12.03 -4.29 4.12
C ILE A 35 11.89 -5.61 4.87
N SER A 36 12.95 -5.99 5.59
CA SER A 36 13.10 -7.34 6.16
C SER A 36 12.04 -7.71 7.20
N ASP A 37 11.48 -6.72 7.90
CA ASP A 37 10.44 -6.88 8.92
C ASP A 37 9.03 -6.57 8.40
N SER A 38 8.86 -6.38 7.09
CA SER A 38 7.58 -6.05 6.44
C SER A 38 6.44 -7.02 6.75
N PHE A 39 6.71 -8.28 7.10
CA PHE A 39 5.69 -9.25 7.53
C PHE A 39 5.10 -8.97 8.92
N SER A 40 5.78 -8.16 9.73
CA SER A 40 5.31 -7.72 11.05
C SER A 40 4.58 -6.36 11.01
N ARG A 41 4.57 -5.71 9.84
CA ARG A 41 3.99 -4.39 9.62
C ARG A 41 2.67 -4.52 8.86
N THR A 42 1.84 -3.49 8.97
CA THR A 42 0.64 -3.42 8.13
C THR A 42 1.05 -3.15 6.68
N THR A 43 0.52 -3.97 5.77
CA THR A 43 0.71 -3.82 4.33
C THR A 43 -0.57 -3.33 3.68
N PHE A 44 -0.42 -2.58 2.59
CA PHE A 44 -1.51 -1.96 1.88
C PHE A 44 -1.39 -2.23 0.38
N GLY A 45 -2.54 -2.37 -0.27
CA GLY A 45 -2.67 -2.30 -1.71
C GLY A 45 -3.36 -0.99 -2.07
N ILE A 46 -2.66 -0.10 -2.79
CA ILE A 46 -3.20 1.20 -3.19
C ILE A 46 -3.39 1.18 -4.71
N SER A 47 -4.61 1.39 -5.18
CA SER A 47 -4.90 1.44 -6.60
C SER A 47 -5.69 2.68 -6.98
N HIS A 48 -5.42 3.19 -8.17
CA HIS A 48 -6.23 4.23 -8.80
C HIS A 48 -6.17 4.07 -10.33
N ALA A 49 -7.19 4.56 -11.01
CA ALA A 49 -7.14 4.69 -12.47
C ALA A 49 -6.30 5.92 -12.84
N ASP A 50 -5.47 5.79 -13.88
CA ASP A 50 -4.83 6.92 -14.54
C ASP A 50 -5.82 7.65 -15.49
N LYS A 51 -5.32 8.67 -16.19
CA LYS A 51 -6.12 9.46 -17.15
C LYS A 51 -6.70 8.64 -18.31
N ASN A 52 -6.12 7.48 -18.59
CA ASN A 52 -6.51 6.59 -19.68
C ASN A 52 -7.36 5.41 -19.18
N GLY A 53 -7.68 5.36 -17.87
CA GLY A 53 -8.41 4.26 -17.26
C GLY A 53 -7.54 3.04 -16.92
N THR A 54 -6.23 3.13 -17.07
CA THR A 54 -5.31 2.06 -16.68
C THR A 54 -5.15 2.04 -15.17
N ILE A 55 -5.27 0.86 -14.55
CA ILE A 55 -5.10 0.72 -13.11
C ILE A 55 -3.61 0.78 -12.76
N ILE A 56 -3.24 1.81 -12.01
CA ILE A 56 -1.97 1.89 -11.31
C ILE A 56 -2.15 1.22 -9.96
N TYR A 57 -1.27 0.28 -9.62
CA TYR A 57 -1.28 -0.43 -8.35
C TYR A 57 0.06 -0.27 -7.64
N LYS A 58 0.02 0.02 -6.35
CA LYS A 58 1.18 0.10 -5.47
C LYS A 58 1.01 -0.91 -4.34
N ALA A 59 1.99 -1.82 -4.22
CA ALA A 59 2.17 -2.58 -3.00
C ALA A 59 2.90 -1.68 -2.00
N ALA A 60 2.41 -1.63 -0.77
CA ALA A 60 2.93 -0.70 0.22
C ALA A 60 3.01 -1.32 1.61
N VAL A 61 3.87 -0.75 2.46
CA VAL A 61 4.05 -1.14 3.86
C VAL A 61 4.25 0.11 4.70
N GLU A 62 3.70 0.13 5.92
CA GLU A 62 3.87 1.25 6.85
C GLU A 62 5.35 1.51 7.18
N GLU A 63 5.74 2.79 7.26
CA GLU A 63 7.04 3.20 7.79
C GLU A 63 7.14 2.86 9.28
N SER A 64 8.27 2.30 9.70
CA SER A 64 8.57 2.04 11.12
C SER A 64 9.04 3.31 11.86
N PHE A 65 9.55 4.29 11.12
CA PHE A 65 9.98 5.58 11.64
C PHE A 65 9.93 6.63 10.53
N ASP A 66 9.72 7.89 10.91
CA ASP A 66 9.58 8.99 9.95
C ASP A 66 10.78 9.09 9.00
N GLY A 67 10.49 9.04 7.70
CA GLY A 67 11.47 9.20 6.62
C GLY A 67 12.27 7.92 6.34
N GLU A 68 11.80 6.75 6.77
CA GLU A 68 12.39 5.46 6.41
C GLU A 68 12.42 5.26 4.88
N GLY A 69 11.30 5.50 4.20
CA GLY A 69 11.20 5.32 2.76
C GLY A 69 12.18 6.20 1.99
N GLU A 70 12.30 7.47 2.40
CA GLU A 70 13.27 8.41 1.81
C GLU A 70 14.72 7.95 2.01
N LYS A 71 15.07 7.47 3.21
CA LYS A 71 16.42 6.93 3.49
C LYS A 71 16.75 5.69 2.67
N LEU A 72 15.74 4.88 2.35
CA LEU A 72 15.86 3.71 1.49
C LEU A 72 15.79 4.07 -0.01
N GLY A 73 15.57 5.34 -0.36
CA GLY A 73 15.40 5.79 -1.74
C GLY A 73 14.14 5.25 -2.41
N CYS A 74 13.12 4.91 -1.62
CA CYS A 74 11.86 4.35 -2.09
C CYS A 74 10.79 5.44 -2.18
N ASP A 75 9.82 5.23 -3.08
CA ASP A 75 8.64 6.09 -3.17
C ASP A 75 7.82 5.98 -1.87
N THR A 76 7.29 7.11 -1.40
CA THR A 76 6.38 7.15 -0.25
C THR A 76 5.00 7.65 -0.65
N PHE A 77 3.99 7.27 0.12
CA PHE A 77 2.63 7.76 -0.01
C PHE A 77 2.02 8.00 1.38
N VAL A 78 1.19 9.02 1.51
CA VAL A 78 0.50 9.33 2.77
C VAL A 78 -0.98 8.98 2.63
N ILE A 79 -1.41 7.94 3.32
CA ILE A 79 -2.84 7.66 3.53
C ILE A 79 -3.32 8.66 4.56
N LYS A 80 -4.11 9.64 4.13
CA LYS A 80 -4.53 10.76 4.98
C LYS A 80 -5.53 10.30 6.03
N LYS A 81 -5.41 10.79 7.26
CA LYS A 81 -6.47 10.64 8.25
C LYS A 81 -7.77 11.23 7.75
N GLY A 82 -8.89 10.68 8.21
CA GLY A 82 -10.21 11.14 7.85
C GLY A 82 -11.19 10.01 7.65
N GLU A 83 -12.30 10.35 7.02
CA GLU A 83 -13.42 9.44 6.82
C GLU A 83 -13.28 8.68 5.49
N TYR A 84 -13.48 7.36 5.56
CA TYR A 84 -13.39 6.43 4.45
C TYR A 84 -14.65 5.58 4.37
N ILE A 85 -15.04 5.23 3.15
CA ILE A 85 -16.00 4.16 2.91
C ILE A 85 -15.25 2.85 2.84
N SER A 86 -15.61 1.91 3.71
CA SER A 86 -14.89 0.65 3.91
C SER A 86 -15.76 -0.57 3.66
N VAL A 87 -15.12 -1.71 3.39
CA VAL A 87 -15.76 -3.03 3.37
C VAL A 87 -14.77 -4.06 3.89
N THR A 88 -15.19 -4.88 4.85
CA THR A 88 -14.40 -6.01 5.32
C THR A 88 -14.65 -7.22 4.42
N ILE A 89 -13.60 -7.69 3.74
CA ILE A 89 -13.64 -8.93 2.97
C ILE A 89 -13.11 -10.05 3.87
N LYS A 90 -13.97 -11.01 4.21
CA LYS A 90 -13.58 -12.23 4.96
C LYS A 90 -13.17 -13.31 3.97
N ASP A 91 -12.24 -14.17 4.39
CA ASP A 91 -11.77 -15.32 3.60
C ASP A 91 -11.27 -14.96 2.19
N PHE A 92 -10.57 -13.82 2.08
CA PHE A 92 -9.92 -13.42 0.83
C PHE A 92 -8.93 -14.51 0.37
N MET A 93 -9.09 -14.98 -0.87
CA MET A 93 -8.31 -16.05 -1.51
C MET A 93 -8.46 -17.45 -0.88
N LYS A 94 -9.51 -17.68 -0.09
CA LYS A 94 -9.85 -18.99 0.49
C LYS A 94 -10.82 -19.78 -0.38
#